data_AF-A0A642C2D6-F1
#
_entry.id   AF-A0A642C2D6-F1
#
_cell.length_a   1.000
_cell.length_b   1.000
_cell.length_c   1.000
_cell.angle_alpha   90.00
_cell.angle_beta   90.00
_cell.angle_gamma   90.00
#
_symmetry.space_group_name_H-M   'P 1'
#
loop_
_entity.id
_entity.type
_entity.pdbx_description
1 polymer ?
#
loop_
_entity_poly.entity_id
_entity_poly.type
_entity_poly.pdbx_seq_one_letter_code
_entity_poly.pdbx_strand_id
1 'polypeptide(L)'
;MRKVSLALLLCLLCLAGMAQGQKALDLKDITSGRFRPENIQGVIPTPDGEHYTQMNADGTQIIKYSFRTGEKVEVIFDVNQARECDFKNFDSYQFSPDGDKLLIATKTTPIYRHSYTAVHYIYPLKRNDKGVTTNNIIERLSDGGPQ
;
A
#
# COMPACT_ATOMS: atom_id res chain seq x y z
N MET A 1 18.21 61.11 4.33
CA MET A 1 17.40 60.06 3.66
C MET A 1 17.82 58.64 4.00
N ARG A 2 19.10 58.21 3.81
CA ARG A 2 19.55 56.83 4.12
C ARG A 2 19.23 56.31 5.53
N LYS A 3 19.36 57.12 6.59
CA LYS A 3 19.05 56.71 7.98
C LYS A 3 17.55 56.47 8.23
N VAL A 4 16.69 57.27 7.57
CA VAL A 4 15.22 57.11 7.62
C VAL A 4 14.81 55.86 6.85
N SER A 5 15.41 55.62 5.68
CA SER A 5 15.19 54.39 4.91
C SER A 5 15.62 53.13 5.65
N LEU A 6 16.72 53.19 6.42
CA LEU A 6 17.20 52.06 7.22
C LEU A 6 16.30 51.77 8.42
N ALA A 7 15.81 52.81 9.11
CA ALA A 7 14.83 52.66 10.19
C ALA A 7 13.50 52.10 9.67
N LEU A 8 13.06 52.53 8.49
CA LEU A 8 11.85 52.00 7.84
C LEU A 8 12.02 50.51 7.51
N LEU A 9 13.17 50.12 6.95
CA LEU A 9 13.49 48.73 6.61
C LEU A 9 13.52 47.84 7.87
N LEU A 10 14.13 48.32 8.95
CA LEU A 10 14.18 47.59 10.23
C LEU A 10 12.77 47.43 10.81
N CYS A 11 11.92 48.45 10.71
CA CYS A 11 10.54 48.39 11.15
C CYS A 11 9.72 47.36 10.34
N LEU A 12 9.87 47.35 9.01
CA LEU A 12 9.26 46.34 8.14
C LEU A 12 9.69 44.90 8.47
N LEU A 13 10.96 44.69 8.80
CA LEU A 13 11.48 43.39 9.24
C LEU A 13 10.88 42.94 10.58
N CYS A 14 10.71 43.87 11.53
CA CYS A 14 10.06 43.57 12.81
C CYS A 14 8.58 43.22 12.63
N LEU A 15 7.85 43.91 11.76
CA LEU A 15 6.45 43.59 11.48
C LEU A 15 6.30 42.22 10.78
N ALA A 16 7.23 41.85 9.90
CA ALA A 16 7.23 40.54 9.26
C ALA A 16 7.41 39.37 10.25
N GLY A 17 8.23 39.56 11.29
CA GLY A 17 8.42 38.56 12.35
C GLY A 17 7.18 38.35 13.25
N MET A 18 6.38 39.40 13.45
CA MET A 18 5.14 39.33 14.24
C MET A 18 3.94 38.79 13.45
N ALA A 19 4.02 38.76 12.12
CA ALA A 19 2.99 38.20 11.24
C ALA A 19 3.03 36.67 11.15
N GLN A 20 4.01 36.02 11.78
CA GLN A 20 4.16 34.57 11.80
C GLN A 20 3.23 33.96 12.88
N GLY A 21 1.92 34.10 12.68
CA GLY A 21 0.92 33.51 13.56
C GLY A 21 0.93 31.98 13.49
N GLN A 22 1.27 31.32 14.60
CA GLN A 22 0.98 29.89 14.75
C GLN A 22 -0.53 29.71 14.83
N LYS A 23 -1.11 29.02 13.84
CA LYS A 23 -2.49 28.54 13.96
C LYS A 23 -2.57 27.65 15.19
N ALA A 24 -3.45 27.97 16.13
CA ALA A 24 -3.66 27.13 17.31
C ALA A 24 -4.04 25.72 16.88
N LEU A 25 -3.45 24.71 17.51
CA LEU A 25 -3.79 23.31 17.25
C LEU A 25 -5.21 23.05 17.72
N ASP A 26 -6.06 22.59 16.80
CA ASP A 26 -7.41 22.14 17.11
C ASP A 26 -7.42 20.63 17.37
N LEU A 27 -8.22 20.17 18.35
CA LEU A 27 -8.36 18.74 18.64
C LEU A 27 -8.87 17.97 17.42
N LYS A 28 -9.70 18.60 16.59
CA LYS A 28 -10.16 18.02 15.32
C LYS A 28 -9.00 17.83 14.33
N ASP A 29 -8.07 18.77 14.27
CA ASP A 29 -6.91 18.65 13.39
C ASP A 29 -5.98 17.49 13.83
N ILE A 30 -5.87 17.23 15.13
CA ILE A 30 -5.10 16.10 15.67
C ILE A 30 -5.81 14.75 15.41
N THR A 31 -7.12 14.68 15.66
CA THR A 31 -7.88 13.42 15.62
C THR A 31 -8.34 13.02 14.22
N SER A 32 -8.43 13.96 13.28
CA SER A 32 -8.84 13.68 11.88
C SER A 32 -7.77 13.00 11.03
N GLY A 33 -6.54 12.87 11.52
CA GLY A 33 -5.41 12.38 10.72
C GLY A 33 -4.84 13.41 9.75
N ARG A 34 -5.23 14.69 9.85
CA ARG A 34 -4.69 15.79 9.02
C ARG A 34 -3.16 15.88 9.03
N PHE A 35 -2.54 15.56 10.16
CA PHE A 35 -1.09 15.55 10.32
C PHE A 35 -0.47 14.16 10.21
N ARG A 36 -1.22 13.16 9.77
CA ARG A 36 -0.70 11.80 9.57
C ARG A 36 0.21 11.82 8.34
N PRO A 37 1.48 11.38 8.45
CA PRO A 37 2.36 11.33 7.30
C PRO A 37 1.88 10.29 6.30
N GLU A 38 2.00 10.61 5.02
CA GLU A 38 1.83 9.64 3.94
C GLU A 38 2.99 8.64 3.97
N ASN A 39 2.66 7.36 3.89
CA ASN A 39 3.62 6.28 3.89
C ASN A 39 3.36 5.39 2.67
N ILE A 40 4.41 4.84 2.09
CA ILE A 40 4.29 3.78 1.10
C ILE A 40 4.07 2.48 1.88
N GLN A 41 2.92 1.85 1.66
CA GLN A 41 2.55 0.59 2.31
C GLN A 41 2.43 -0.54 1.29
N GLY A 42 2.57 -1.78 1.76
CA GLY A 42 2.29 -2.97 0.94
C GLY A 42 3.29 -3.21 -0.20
N VAL A 43 4.52 -2.71 -0.09
CA VAL A 43 5.61 -3.01 -1.02
C VAL A 43 6.22 -4.35 -0.64
N ILE A 44 5.95 -5.37 -1.44
CA ILE A 44 6.48 -6.72 -1.24
C ILE A 44 7.48 -7.00 -2.37
N PRO A 45 8.80 -7.11 -2.09
CA PRO A 45 9.80 -7.46 -3.09
C PRO A 45 9.50 -8.83 -3.70
N THR A 46 9.66 -8.96 -5.01
CA THR A 46 9.61 -10.27 -5.66
C THR A 46 10.95 -10.99 -5.51
N PRO A 47 10.97 -12.34 -5.60
CA PRO A 47 12.20 -13.12 -5.46
C PRO A 47 13.30 -12.80 -6.49
N ASP A 48 12.94 -12.17 -7.61
CA ASP A 48 13.88 -11.72 -8.65
C ASP A 48 14.74 -10.51 -8.25
N GLY A 49 14.39 -9.81 -7.16
CA GLY A 49 15.13 -8.66 -6.63
C GLY A 49 15.01 -7.36 -7.43
N GLU A 50 14.46 -7.39 -8.64
CA GLU A 50 14.35 -6.23 -9.54
C GLU A 50 12.97 -5.58 -9.50
N HIS A 51 11.97 -6.26 -8.93
CA HIS A 51 10.59 -5.79 -8.90
C HIS A 51 9.99 -5.86 -7.50
N TYR A 52 8.91 -5.12 -7.33
CA TYR A 52 8.03 -5.25 -6.17
C TYR A 52 6.59 -5.40 -6.62
N THR A 53 5.78 -5.86 -5.69
CA THR A 53 4.34 -5.95 -5.87
C THR A 53 3.63 -5.10 -4.85
N GLN A 54 2.46 -4.60 -5.25
CA GLN A 54 1.57 -3.83 -4.40
C GLN A 54 0.12 -4.19 -4.70
N MET A 55 -0.68 -4.28 -3.64
CA MET A 55 -2.14 -4.36 -3.76
C MET A 55 -2.70 -2.98 -4.10
N ASN A 56 -3.63 -2.90 -5.03
CA ASN A 56 -4.33 -1.64 -5.31
C ASN A 56 -5.21 -1.21 -4.12
N ALA A 57 -5.64 0.06 -4.11
CA ALA A 57 -6.45 0.61 -3.03
C ALA A 57 -7.78 -0.15 -2.80
N ASP A 58 -8.35 -0.73 -3.85
CA ASP A 58 -9.61 -1.47 -3.79
C ASP A 58 -9.46 -2.92 -3.30
N GLY A 59 -8.22 -3.41 -3.17
CA GLY A 59 -7.95 -4.80 -2.77
C GLY A 59 -8.41 -5.83 -3.79
N THR A 60 -8.36 -5.50 -5.08
CA THR A 60 -8.84 -6.37 -6.18
C THR A 60 -7.71 -6.88 -7.08
N GLN A 61 -6.55 -6.22 -7.05
CA GLN A 61 -5.42 -6.52 -7.92
C GLN A 61 -4.11 -6.53 -7.15
N ILE A 62 -3.21 -7.42 -7.55
CA ILE A 62 -1.80 -7.40 -7.16
C ILE A 62 -1.01 -7.01 -8.41
N ILE A 63 -0.34 -5.87 -8.34
CA ILE A 63 0.33 -5.24 -9.47
C ILE A 63 1.84 -5.31 -9.24
N LYS A 64 2.57 -5.77 -10.26
CA LYS A 64 4.04 -5.81 -10.29
C LYS A 64 4.59 -4.52 -10.88
N TYR A 65 5.58 -3.95 -10.22
CA TYR A 65 6.27 -2.71 -10.61
C TYR A 65 7.78 -2.91 -10.64
N SER A 66 8.48 -2.14 -11.48
CA SER A 66 9.94 -2.12 -11.50
C SER A 66 10.49 -1.27 -10.36
N PHE A 67 11.47 -1.76 -9.61
CA PHE A 67 12.21 -0.91 -8.66
C PHE A 67 13.00 0.19 -9.37
N ARG A 68 13.46 -0.08 -10.60
CA ARG A 68 14.30 0.85 -11.37
C ARG A 68 13.52 2.04 -11.90
N THR A 69 12.34 1.80 -12.47
CA THR A 69 11.55 2.84 -13.16
C THR A 69 10.32 3.28 -12.38
N GLY A 70 9.84 2.47 -11.43
CA GLY A 70 8.55 2.69 -10.76
C GLY A 70 7.34 2.39 -11.64
N GLU A 71 7.55 1.95 -12.88
CA GLU A 71 6.48 1.69 -13.84
C GLU A 71 5.79 0.35 -13.58
N LYS A 72 4.50 0.30 -13.90
CA LYS A 72 3.70 -0.92 -13.89
C LYS A 72 4.22 -1.87 -14.96
N VAL A 73 4.64 -3.06 -14.53
CA VAL A 73 5.06 -4.15 -15.43
C VAL A 73 3.85 -4.97 -15.84
N GLU A 74 3.09 -5.46 -14.85
CA GLU A 74 1.94 -6.33 -15.10
C GLU A 74 1.02 -6.45 -13.88
N VAL A 75 -0.17 -7.03 -14.09
CA VAL A 75 -1.06 -7.46 -13.01
C VAL A 75 -0.87 -8.96 -12.83
N ILE A 76 -0.39 -9.39 -11.66
CA ILE A 76 -0.09 -10.81 -11.40
C ILE A 76 -1.28 -11.57 -10.82
N PHE A 77 -2.23 -10.85 -10.24
CA PHE A 77 -3.51 -11.37 -9.76
C PHE A 77 -4.59 -10.31 -9.92
N ASP A 78 -5.75 -10.71 -10.41
CA ASP A 78 -6.96 -9.88 -10.51
C ASP A 78 -8.15 -10.75 -10.14
N VAL A 79 -8.90 -10.33 -9.14
CA VAL A 79 -10.12 -11.01 -8.65
C VAL A 79 -11.11 -11.27 -9.78
N ASN A 80 -11.22 -10.36 -10.77
CA ASN A 80 -12.17 -10.48 -11.86
C ASN A 80 -11.71 -11.45 -12.97
N GLN A 81 -10.43 -11.80 -13.00
CA GLN A 81 -9.84 -12.68 -14.01
C GLN A 81 -9.52 -14.08 -13.47
N ALA A 82 -9.39 -14.22 -12.15
CA ALA A 82 -9.18 -15.49 -11.48
C ALA A 82 -10.42 -16.38 -11.62
N ARG A 83 -10.21 -17.63 -12.03
CA ARG A 83 -11.27 -18.65 -12.11
C ARG A 83 -11.57 -19.20 -10.72
N GLU A 84 -12.84 -19.50 -10.49
CA GLU A 84 -13.34 -20.05 -9.21
C GLU A 84 -13.11 -19.11 -8.01
N CYS A 85 -12.95 -17.81 -8.29
CA CYS A 85 -12.87 -16.80 -7.25
C CYS A 85 -14.27 -16.47 -6.71
N ASP A 86 -14.49 -16.75 -5.42
CA ASP A 86 -15.76 -16.53 -4.72
C ASP A 86 -15.78 -15.23 -3.88
N PHE A 87 -14.73 -14.41 -3.96
CA PHE A 87 -14.60 -13.14 -3.26
C PHE A 87 -14.44 -11.97 -4.23
N LYS A 88 -14.69 -10.75 -3.75
CA LYS A 88 -14.60 -9.52 -4.56
C LYS A 88 -13.36 -8.68 -4.28
N ASN A 89 -12.79 -8.86 -3.10
CA ASN A 89 -11.60 -8.18 -2.63
C ASN A 89 -10.87 -9.09 -1.62
N PHE A 90 -9.61 -8.79 -1.37
CA PHE A 90 -8.76 -9.47 -0.40
C PHE A 90 -8.04 -8.46 0.50
N ASP A 91 -7.59 -8.94 1.67
CA ASP A 91 -7.03 -8.09 2.72
C ASP A 91 -5.50 -8.07 2.68
N SER A 92 -4.89 -9.22 2.34
CA SER A 92 -3.43 -9.35 2.25
C SER A 92 -3.03 -10.50 1.35
N TYR A 93 -1.75 -10.53 1.00
CA TYR A 93 -1.15 -11.62 0.24
C TYR A 93 0.31 -11.84 0.64
N GLN A 94 0.83 -13.02 0.34
CA GLN A 94 2.22 -13.40 0.52
C GLN A 94 2.68 -14.33 -0.59
N PHE A 95 3.94 -14.23 -0.99
CA PHE A 95 4.55 -15.21 -1.88
C PHE A 95 4.89 -16.51 -1.14
N SER A 96 4.74 -17.64 -1.82
CA SER A 96 5.39 -18.86 -1.38
C SER A 96 6.92 -18.69 -1.40
N PRO A 97 7.69 -19.48 -0.61
CA PRO A 97 9.15 -19.34 -0.53
C PRO A 97 9.87 -19.47 -1.89
N ASP A 98 9.29 -20.25 -2.80
CA ASP A 98 9.77 -20.44 -4.18
C ASP A 98 9.27 -19.36 -5.16
N GLY A 99 8.33 -18.50 -4.76
CA GLY A 99 7.74 -17.45 -5.60
C GLY A 99 6.69 -17.92 -6.61
N ASP A 100 6.40 -19.22 -6.66
CA ASP A 100 5.53 -19.84 -7.65
C ASP A 100 4.03 -19.71 -7.32
N LYS A 101 3.68 -19.28 -6.11
CA LYS A 101 2.30 -19.15 -5.64
C LYS A 101 2.11 -17.90 -4.79
N LEU A 102 0.87 -17.47 -4.71
CA LEU A 102 0.38 -16.48 -3.76
C LEU A 102 -0.51 -17.16 -2.74
N LEU A 103 -0.27 -16.88 -1.47
CA LEU A 103 -1.24 -17.05 -0.39
C LEU A 103 -2.04 -15.76 -0.29
N ILE A 104 -3.35 -15.82 -0.48
CA ILE A 104 -4.26 -14.67 -0.43
C ILE A 104 -5.18 -14.83 0.78
N ALA A 105 -5.26 -13.81 1.63
CA ALA A 105 -6.11 -13.81 2.82
C ALA A 105 -7.32 -12.89 2.61
N THR A 106 -8.48 -13.37 3.04
CA THR A 106 -9.75 -12.63 2.99
C THR A 106 -10.48 -12.74 4.33
N LYS A 107 -11.41 -11.82 4.60
CA LYS A 107 -12.24 -11.82 5.83
C LYS A 107 -11.41 -11.82 7.11
N THR A 108 -10.33 -11.03 7.12
CA THR A 108 -9.40 -10.93 8.24
C THR A 108 -10.11 -10.38 9.47
N THR A 109 -10.15 -11.16 10.54
CA THR A 109 -10.75 -10.78 11.83
C THR A 109 -9.67 -10.73 12.91
N PRO A 110 -9.36 -9.55 13.48
CA PRO A 110 -8.33 -9.42 14.50
C PRO A 110 -8.77 -10.07 15.82
N ILE A 111 -7.86 -10.77 16.48
CA ILE A 111 -8.04 -11.31 17.83
C ILE A 111 -7.28 -10.44 18.84
N TYR A 112 -6.02 -10.15 18.52
CA TYR A 112 -5.13 -9.29 19.31
C TYR A 112 -4.33 -8.36 18.39
N ARG A 113 -3.27 -7.73 18.90
CA ARG A 113 -2.46 -6.76 18.15
C ARG A 113 -1.87 -7.33 16.85
N HIS A 114 -1.46 -8.60 16.87
CA HIS A 114 -0.81 -9.27 15.74
C HIS A 114 -1.44 -10.62 15.37
N SER A 115 -2.41 -11.09 16.16
CA SER A 115 -3.10 -12.36 15.93
C SER A 115 -4.44 -12.12 15.25
N TYR A 116 -4.79 -12.94 14.28
CA TYR A 116 -6.02 -12.84 13.50
C TYR A 116 -6.46 -14.20 12.96
N THR A 117 -7.70 -14.28 12.51
CA THR A 117 -8.21 -15.36 11.67
C THR A 117 -8.50 -14.82 10.27
N ALA A 118 -8.34 -15.66 9.24
CA ALA A 118 -8.67 -15.29 7.86
C ALA A 118 -8.98 -16.54 7.03
N VAL A 119 -9.79 -16.37 5.99
CA VAL A 119 -10.04 -17.38 4.96
C VAL A 119 -8.93 -17.28 3.92
N HIS A 120 -8.17 -18.36 3.77
CA HIS A 120 -6.98 -18.37 2.92
C HIS A 120 -7.25 -19.07 1.59
N TYR A 121 -6.59 -18.57 0.56
CA TYR A 121 -6.62 -19.10 -0.79
C TYR A 121 -5.20 -19.21 -1.34
N ILE A 122 -4.97 -20.17 -2.23
CA ILE A 122 -3.72 -20.32 -2.97
C ILE A 122 -4.00 -20.00 -4.44
N TYR A 123 -3.15 -19.15 -5.01
CA TYR A 123 -3.18 -18.83 -6.43
C TYR A 123 -1.82 -19.14 -7.08
N PRO A 124 -1.75 -20.06 -8.06
CA PRO A 124 -0.50 -20.39 -8.74
C PRO A 124 -0.11 -19.30 -9.75
N LEU A 125 1.19 -18.95 -9.76
CA LEU A 125 1.80 -17.97 -10.67
C LEU A 125 2.57 -18.61 -11.83
N LYS A 126 2.55 -19.95 -11.95
CA LYS A 126 3.29 -20.66 -13.00
C LYS A 126 2.88 -20.18 -14.38
N ARG A 127 3.87 -19.73 -15.14
CA ARG A 127 3.74 -19.31 -16.53
C ARG A 127 4.30 -20.38 -17.46
N ASN A 128 3.72 -20.50 -18.65
CA ASN A 128 4.34 -21.25 -19.74
C ASN A 128 5.54 -20.48 -20.32
N ASP A 129 6.27 -21.11 -21.23
CA ASP A 129 7.41 -20.51 -21.95
C ASP A 129 7.06 -19.21 -22.70
N LYS A 130 5.76 -18.94 -22.91
CA LYS A 130 5.23 -17.73 -23.54
C LYS A 130 4.85 -16.64 -22.52
N GLY A 131 5.13 -16.84 -21.23
CA GLY A 131 4.84 -15.88 -20.16
C GLY A 131 3.37 -15.80 -19.74
N VAL A 132 2.52 -16.73 -20.20
CA VAL A 132 1.08 -16.79 -19.87
C VAL A 132 0.86 -17.73 -18.69
N THR A 133 0.11 -17.28 -17.68
CA THR A 133 -0.28 -18.10 -16.53
C THR A 133 -1.11 -19.29 -17.00
N THR A 134 -0.62 -20.51 -16.76
CA THR A 134 -1.25 -21.74 -17.27
C THR A 134 -2.43 -22.21 -16.44
N ASN A 135 -2.42 -21.87 -15.14
CA ASN A 135 -3.48 -22.18 -14.19
C ASN A 135 -3.86 -20.89 -13.47
N ASN A 136 -5.01 -20.29 -13.82
CA ASN A 136 -5.57 -19.12 -13.13
C ASN A 136 -6.70 -19.50 -12.17
N ILE A 137 -6.72 -20.75 -11.71
CA ILE A 137 -7.70 -21.25 -10.74
C ILE A 137 -7.20 -20.92 -9.34
N ILE A 138 -8.04 -20.28 -8.55
CA ILE A 138 -7.77 -20.03 -7.14
C ILE A 138 -8.38 -21.15 -6.29
N GLU A 139 -7.60 -21.67 -5.35
CA GLU A 139 -8.01 -22.79 -4.51
C GLU A 139 -8.15 -22.33 -3.06
N ARG A 140 -9.30 -22.61 -2.43
CA ARG A 140 -9.47 -22.34 -1.01
C ARG A 140 -8.63 -23.31 -0.18
N LEU A 141 -7.85 -22.77 0.75
CA LEU A 141 -6.99 -23.52 1.65
C LEU A 141 -7.59 -23.69 3.06
N SER A 142 -8.32 -22.69 3.57
CA SER A 142 -8.87 -22.74 4.93
C SER A 142 -10.16 -21.93 5.10
N ASP A 143 -10.99 -22.35 6.07
CA ASP A 143 -12.26 -21.71 6.43
C ASP A 143 -12.16 -20.78 7.66
N GLY A 144 -11.03 -20.10 7.88
CA GLY A 144 -10.92 -19.11 8.96
C GLY A 144 -10.38 -19.62 10.30
N GLY A 145 -9.54 -20.66 10.28
CA GLY A 145 -8.84 -21.12 11.48
C GLY A 145 -7.89 -20.07 12.08
N PRO A 146 -7.63 -20.10 13.41
CA PRO A 146 -6.69 -19.19 14.05
C PRO A 146 -5.28 -19.36 13.49
N GLN A 147 -4.59 -18.23 13.27
CA GLN A 147 -3.19 -18.14 12.84
C GLN A 147 -2.29 -17.73 14.00
#